data_AF-A0A3L7T2E9-F1
#
_entry.id   AF-A0A3L7T2E9-F1
#
_cell.length_a   1.000
_cell.length_b   1.000
_cell.length_c   1.000
_cell.angle_alpha   90.00
_cell.angle_beta   90.00
_cell.angle_gamma   90.00
#
_symmetry.space_group_name_H-M   'P 1'
#
loop_
_entity.id
_entity.type
_entity.pdbx_description
1 polymer ?
#
loop_
_entity_poly.entity_id
_entity_poly.type
_entity_poly.pdbx_seq_one_letter_code
_entity_poly.pdbx_strand_id
1 'polypeptide(L)'
;MRPVYLLHDAALLARMVGVEAPCCAQVAMPTQMSTNADSAHAWGAFVEANPLSGDWIIDTEAPSRRTVSWSGTLADELFADEPRTWMKTGQARFQAFLDEITPALHHHQRTLCLRPHHRHVVGDVHASVKLLRERAGGPFEILLSPSDLLAPSMLAQLEDHLIRMFAHLGPVASAVLLIDMAPTAETPVNGLLSPCRAGEGVLPLTLLAKLIAEYVPVETPVILLPGAMAQQRGALGL
;
A
#
# COMPACT_ATOMS: atom_id res chain seq x y z
N MET A 1 -6.79 -21.18 4.30
CA MET A 1 -7.61 -19.95 4.34
C MET A 1 -6.64 -18.77 4.28
N ARG A 2 -6.87 -17.81 3.39
CA ARG A 2 -5.97 -16.67 3.21
C ARG A 2 -6.02 -15.73 4.43
N PRO A 3 -4.89 -15.20 4.95
CA PRO A 3 -4.91 -14.25 6.05
C PRO A 3 -5.61 -12.94 5.66
N VAL A 4 -6.49 -12.43 6.52
CA VAL A 4 -7.21 -11.17 6.30
C VAL A 4 -6.95 -10.20 7.44
N TYR A 5 -6.54 -8.98 7.09
CA TYR A 5 -6.26 -7.88 8.01
C TYR A 5 -7.18 -6.69 7.72
N LEU A 6 -7.37 -5.84 8.72
CA LEU A 6 -8.14 -4.59 8.62
C LEU A 6 -7.23 -3.39 8.78
N LEU A 7 -7.37 -2.41 7.91
CA LEU A 7 -6.63 -1.16 7.96
C LEU A 7 -7.32 -0.17 8.89
N HIS A 8 -6.90 -0.13 10.15
CA HIS A 8 -7.47 0.77 11.15
C HIS A 8 -6.77 2.13 11.18
N ASP A 9 -7.54 3.18 11.46
CA ASP A 9 -7.00 4.49 11.83
C ASP A 9 -6.20 4.38 13.14
N ALA A 10 -4.93 4.75 13.10
CA ALA A 10 -4.03 4.60 14.23
C ALA A 10 -4.37 5.57 15.38
N ALA A 11 -4.90 6.76 15.06
CA ALA A 11 -5.29 7.73 16.09
C ALA A 11 -6.53 7.23 16.86
N LEU A 12 -7.48 6.59 16.17
CA LEU A 12 -8.61 5.91 16.80
C LEU A 12 -8.12 4.80 17.75
N LEU A 13 -7.20 3.94 17.30
CA LEU A 13 -6.64 2.88 18.13
C LEU A 13 -5.87 3.44 19.33
N ALA A 14 -5.02 4.45 19.12
CA ALA A 14 -4.25 5.10 20.18
C ALA A 14 -5.15 5.68 21.29
N ARG A 15 -6.25 6.36 20.90
CA ARG A 15 -7.25 6.86 21.86
C ARG A 15 -7.90 5.74 22.68
N MET A 16 -8.11 4.56 22.11
CA MET A 16 -8.68 3.42 22.84
C MET A 16 -7.75 2.85 23.91
N VAL A 17 -6.43 2.99 23.73
CA VAL A 17 -5.40 2.46 24.66
C VAL A 17 -4.71 3.54 25.50
N GLY A 18 -5.16 4.80 25.40
CA GLY A 18 -4.64 5.90 26.22
C GLY A 18 -3.31 6.50 25.75
N VAL A 19 -2.98 6.38 24.47
CA VAL A 19 -1.79 7.00 23.86
C VAL A 19 -2.19 8.26 23.10
N GLU A 20 -1.44 9.36 23.28
CA GLU A 20 -1.81 10.69 22.75
C GLU A 20 -1.50 10.89 21.27
N ALA A 21 -0.40 10.33 20.75
CA ALA A 21 0.01 10.52 19.36
C ALA A 21 0.53 9.21 18.76
N PRO A 22 -0.09 8.68 17.69
CA PRO A 22 0.42 7.51 17.00
C PRO A 22 1.62 7.88 16.10
N CYS A 23 2.57 6.97 15.98
CA CYS A 23 3.74 7.07 15.08
C CYS A 23 3.43 6.80 13.60
N CYS A 24 2.19 6.44 13.28
CA CYS A 24 1.73 6.10 11.94
C CYS A 24 0.28 6.56 11.77
N ALA A 25 -0.19 6.66 10.52
CA ALA A 25 -1.56 7.07 10.24
C ALA A 25 -2.53 5.89 10.34
N GLN A 26 -2.11 4.70 9.90
CA GLN A 26 -2.94 3.51 9.90
C GLN A 26 -2.15 2.26 10.28
N VAL A 27 -2.85 1.23 10.76
CA VAL A 27 -2.26 -0.05 11.15
C VAL A 27 -3.10 -1.20 10.60
N ALA A 28 -2.48 -2.15 9.92
CA ALA A 28 -3.14 -3.36 9.45
C ALA A 28 -3.18 -4.42 10.57
N MET A 29 -4.34 -4.59 11.20
CA MET A 29 -4.54 -5.52 12.33
C MET A 29 -5.20 -6.83 11.88
N PRO A 30 -4.82 -7.99 12.44
CA PRO A 30 -5.42 -9.27 12.09
C PRO A 30 -6.90 -9.35 12.49
N THR A 31 -7.73 -9.97 11.65
CA THR A 31 -9.16 -10.20 11.93
C THR A 31 -9.42 -11.35 12.91
N GLN A 32 -8.47 -12.26 13.07
CA GLN A 32 -8.54 -13.38 14.00
C GLN A 32 -7.39 -13.25 14.98
N MET A 33 -7.72 -13.15 16.27
CA MET A 33 -6.71 -13.33 17.32
C MET A 33 -6.41 -14.82 17.40
N SER A 34 -5.17 -15.22 17.07
CA SER A 34 -4.73 -16.57 17.42
C SER A 34 -4.33 -16.60 18.90
N THR A 35 -4.48 -17.77 19.51
CA THR A 35 -4.11 -18.02 20.90
C THR A 35 -2.61 -17.91 21.17
N ASN A 36 -1.78 -17.78 20.13
CA ASN A 36 -0.36 -17.49 20.26
C ASN A 36 -0.12 -15.98 20.27
N ALA A 37 0.59 -15.49 21.29
CA ALA A 37 0.94 -14.07 21.47
C ALA A 37 1.61 -13.44 20.23
N ASP A 38 2.31 -14.24 19.41
CA ASP A 38 2.96 -13.78 18.17
C ASP A 38 1.97 -13.40 17.06
N SER A 39 0.74 -13.89 17.10
CA SER A 39 -0.29 -13.65 16.08
C SER A 39 -1.11 -12.36 16.27
N ALA A 40 -0.89 -11.65 17.39
CA ALA A 40 -1.57 -10.39 17.70
C ALA A 40 -0.89 -9.17 17.08
N HIS A 41 0.21 -9.35 16.34
CA HIS A 41 1.02 -8.27 15.81
C HIS A 41 0.42 -7.69 14.52
N ALA A 42 0.51 -6.37 14.38
CA ALA A 42 0.15 -5.68 13.16
C ALA A 42 0.98 -6.18 11.98
N TRP A 43 0.34 -6.40 10.83
CA TRP A 43 1.05 -6.78 9.60
C TRP A 43 1.98 -5.67 9.11
N GLY A 44 1.56 -4.41 9.25
CA GLY A 44 2.32 -3.24 8.84
C GLY A 44 1.76 -1.94 9.44
N ALA A 45 2.63 -0.96 9.62
CA ALA A 45 2.31 0.40 10.06
C ALA A 45 2.44 1.37 8.88
N PHE A 46 1.39 2.13 8.56
CA PHE A 46 1.30 2.97 7.37
C PHE A 46 1.65 4.41 7.70
N VAL A 47 2.66 4.94 7.02
CA VAL A 47 3.16 6.31 7.18
C VAL A 47 2.74 7.15 5.98
N GLU A 48 1.83 8.11 6.22
CA GLU A 48 1.28 9.03 5.22
C GLU A 48 2.12 10.31 5.11
N ALA A 49 3.43 10.13 4.87
CA ALA A 49 4.38 11.21 4.64
C ALA A 49 5.10 11.02 3.30
N ASN A 50 5.66 12.09 2.74
CA ASN A 50 6.46 12.05 1.52
C ASN A 50 7.93 11.71 1.87
N PRO A 51 8.48 10.53 1.52
CA PRO A 51 9.85 10.20 1.87
C PRO A 51 10.90 11.09 1.20
N LEU A 52 10.54 11.79 0.11
CA LEU A 52 11.48 12.64 -0.61
C LEU A 52 11.55 14.07 -0.06
N SER A 53 10.70 14.44 0.90
CA SER A 53 10.69 15.78 1.51
C SER A 53 11.94 16.08 2.35
N GLY A 54 12.62 15.04 2.84
CA GLY A 54 13.79 15.16 3.72
C GLY A 54 13.47 15.06 5.22
N ASP A 55 12.20 15.16 5.60
CA ASP A 55 11.76 15.07 7.01
C ASP A 55 11.20 13.68 7.37
N TRP A 56 11.38 12.71 6.49
CA TRP A 56 10.83 11.36 6.69
C TRP A 56 11.74 10.55 7.62
N ILE A 57 11.13 9.97 8.66
CA ILE A 57 11.85 9.27 9.72
C ILE A 57 11.24 7.88 9.91
N ILE A 58 12.11 6.87 10.15
CA ILE A 58 11.69 5.54 10.59
C ILE A 58 11.44 5.59 12.09
N ASP A 59 10.19 5.38 12.49
CA ASP A 59 9.86 5.19 13.90
C ASP A 59 10.10 3.73 14.33
N THR A 60 11.05 3.51 15.23
CA THR A 60 11.39 2.18 15.77
C THR A 60 10.37 1.67 16.77
N GLU A 61 9.46 2.50 17.24
CA GLU A 61 8.33 2.15 18.11
C GLU A 61 7.06 1.84 17.30
N ALA A 62 7.14 1.84 15.96
CA ALA A 62 6.03 1.44 15.11
C ALA A 62 5.53 0.02 15.46
N PRO A 63 4.20 -0.20 15.48
CA PRO A 63 3.56 -1.43 15.98
C PRO A 63 3.82 -2.68 15.10
N SER A 64 4.57 -2.52 14.01
CA SER A 64 5.03 -3.60 13.15
C SER A 64 6.47 -3.37 12.75
N ARG A 65 7.21 -4.45 12.47
CA ARG A 65 8.55 -4.38 11.85
C ARG A 65 8.51 -3.91 10.40
N ARG A 66 7.34 -3.96 9.77
CA ARG A 66 7.09 -3.48 8.42
C ARG A 66 6.49 -2.09 8.46
N THR A 67 7.21 -1.13 7.91
CA THR A 67 6.67 0.20 7.63
C THR A 67 6.16 0.21 6.20
N VAL A 68 4.89 0.59 6.01
CA VAL A 68 4.32 0.85 4.70
C VAL A 68 4.44 2.33 4.43
N SER A 69 5.01 2.69 3.29
CA SER A 69 5.10 4.09 2.88
C SER A 69 4.94 4.24 1.38
N TRP A 70 4.64 5.46 0.97
CA TRP A 70 4.74 5.89 -0.41
C TRP A 70 6.19 5.81 -0.91
N SER A 71 6.40 5.83 -2.22
CA SER A 71 7.73 6.06 -2.80
C SER A 71 8.09 7.56 -2.90
N GLY A 72 7.09 8.41 -2.68
CA GLY A 72 7.22 9.86 -2.63
C GLY A 72 7.15 10.55 -3.99
N THR A 73 7.11 11.89 -3.92
CA THR A 73 6.97 12.81 -5.05
C THR A 73 7.86 14.02 -4.85
N LEU A 74 8.20 14.73 -5.93
CA LEU A 74 8.86 16.04 -5.85
C LEU A 74 7.87 17.21 -5.76
N ALA A 75 6.57 16.91 -5.74
CA ALA A 75 5.53 17.92 -5.57
C ALA A 75 5.50 18.46 -4.13
N ASP A 76 4.96 19.67 -3.97
CA ASP A 76 4.77 20.29 -2.65
C ASP A 76 3.70 19.56 -1.82
N GLU A 77 2.68 19.00 -2.49
CA GLU A 77 1.64 18.18 -1.88
C GLU A 77 1.81 16.71 -2.27
N LEU A 78 1.52 15.79 -1.34
CA LEU A 78 1.78 14.36 -1.48
C LEU A 78 1.20 13.76 -2.76
N PHE A 79 0.02 14.20 -3.17
CA PHE A 79 -0.66 13.70 -4.36
C PHE A 79 -0.81 14.75 -5.45
N ALA A 80 -0.04 15.83 -5.46
CA ALA A 80 -0.05 16.76 -6.59
C ALA A 80 0.66 16.16 -7.82
N ASP A 81 0.28 16.63 -9.01
CA ASP A 81 0.94 16.25 -10.25
C ASP A 81 2.29 16.97 -10.38
N GLU A 82 3.37 16.22 -10.59
CA GLU A 82 4.73 16.75 -10.72
C GLU A 82 5.55 15.88 -11.69
N PRO A 83 5.67 16.30 -12.96
CA PRO A 83 6.39 15.54 -13.97
C PRO A 83 7.83 15.18 -13.61
N ARG A 84 8.53 16.01 -12.83
CA ARG A 84 9.91 15.77 -12.41
C ARG A 84 10.05 14.53 -11.52
N THR A 85 8.96 14.08 -10.87
CA THR A 85 8.91 12.86 -10.06
C THR A 85 9.30 11.62 -10.88
N TRP A 86 8.86 11.53 -12.14
CA TRP A 86 9.18 10.38 -13.00
C TRP A 86 10.46 10.57 -13.83
N MET A 87 11.04 11.77 -13.81
CA MET A 87 12.29 12.07 -14.51
C MET A 87 13.51 11.58 -13.71
N LYS A 88 14.69 11.74 -14.32
CA LYS A 88 15.97 11.38 -13.71
C LYS A 88 16.17 11.99 -12.32
N THR A 89 15.67 13.21 -12.07
CA THR A 89 15.76 13.88 -10.78
C THR A 89 15.00 13.16 -9.68
N GLY A 90 13.73 12.81 -9.90
CA GLY A 90 12.93 12.07 -8.93
C GLY A 90 13.50 10.67 -8.68
N GLN A 91 13.92 9.98 -9.74
CA GLN A 91 14.59 8.69 -9.63
C GLN A 91 15.88 8.78 -8.81
N ALA A 92 16.75 9.77 -9.07
CA ALA A 92 17.99 9.94 -8.31
C ALA A 92 17.73 10.23 -6.83
N ARG A 93 16.74 11.08 -6.52
CA ARG A 93 16.36 11.40 -5.13
C ARG A 93 15.83 10.17 -4.40
N PHE A 94 15.00 9.37 -5.06
CA PHE A 94 14.47 8.13 -4.51
C PHE A 94 15.56 7.08 -4.29
N GLN A 95 16.48 6.89 -5.24
CA GLN A 95 17.60 5.96 -5.04
C GLN A 95 18.49 6.38 -3.86
N ALA A 96 18.79 7.69 -3.74
CA ALA A 96 19.53 8.21 -2.60
C ALA A 96 18.80 7.96 -1.27
N PHE A 97 17.48 8.16 -1.24
CA PHE A 97 16.65 7.82 -0.06
C PHE A 97 16.76 6.34 0.32
N LEU A 98 16.63 5.43 -0.66
CA LEU A 98 16.75 3.98 -0.39
C LEU A 98 18.14 3.63 0.16
N ASP A 99 19.21 4.20 -0.41
CA ASP A 99 20.57 3.98 0.04
C ASP A 99 20.78 4.50 1.48
N GLU A 100 20.21 5.66 1.81
CA GLU A 100 20.29 6.30 3.11
C GLU A 100 19.61 5.46 4.21
N ILE A 101 18.41 4.92 3.94
CA ILE A 101 17.63 4.19 4.95
C ILE A 101 18.02 2.72 5.11
N THR A 102 18.66 2.13 4.10
CA THR A 102 18.99 0.69 4.08
C THR A 102 19.75 0.22 5.33
N PRO A 103 20.82 0.92 5.79
CA PRO A 103 21.55 0.53 6.99
C PRO A 103 20.68 0.51 8.25
N ALA A 104 19.80 1.51 8.41
CA ALA A 104 18.91 1.59 9.57
C ALA A 104 17.88 0.44 9.58
N LEU A 105 17.28 0.13 8.42
CA LEU A 105 16.37 -1.00 8.27
C LEU A 105 17.04 -2.33 8.64
N HIS A 106 18.27 -2.56 8.16
CA HIS A 106 19.02 -3.77 8.54
C HIS A 106 19.37 -3.80 10.03
N HIS A 107 19.88 -2.68 10.58
CA HIS A 107 20.26 -2.60 11.98
C HIS A 107 19.10 -2.93 12.93
N HIS A 108 17.91 -2.43 12.61
CA HIS A 108 16.70 -2.65 13.40
C HIS A 108 15.88 -3.88 12.97
N GLN A 109 16.35 -4.68 12.00
CA GLN A 109 15.61 -5.83 11.43
C GLN A 109 14.19 -5.48 10.98
N ARG A 110 14.06 -4.33 10.30
CA ARG A 110 12.81 -3.78 9.78
C ARG A 110 12.80 -3.82 8.25
N THR A 111 11.61 -3.74 7.67
CA THR A 111 11.42 -3.65 6.22
C THR A 111 10.61 -2.42 5.84
N LEU A 112 10.90 -1.87 4.65
CA LEU A 112 10.11 -0.83 4.03
C LEU A 112 9.30 -1.44 2.88
N CYS A 113 7.99 -1.47 3.08
CA CYS A 113 7.04 -1.90 2.08
C CYS A 113 6.51 -0.67 1.34
N LEU A 114 6.85 -0.55 0.07
CA LEU A 114 6.38 0.57 -0.73
C LEU A 114 4.98 0.28 -1.26
N ARG A 115 4.07 1.23 -1.05
CA ARG A 115 2.73 1.30 -1.63
C ARG A 115 2.84 2.14 -2.91
N PRO A 116 2.82 1.52 -4.10
CA PRO A 116 2.88 2.26 -5.36
C PRO A 116 1.66 3.18 -5.51
N HIS A 117 1.85 4.35 -6.11
CA HIS A 117 0.77 5.28 -6.42
C HIS A 117 1.08 6.00 -7.71
N HIS A 118 0.11 6.18 -8.60
CA HIS A 118 0.34 6.69 -9.96
C HIS A 118 1.04 8.07 -10.02
N ARG A 119 1.01 8.85 -8.93
CA ARG A 119 1.70 10.17 -8.80
C ARG A 119 3.09 10.13 -8.18
N HIS A 120 3.59 8.96 -7.81
CA HIS A 120 4.85 8.81 -7.09
C HIS A 120 5.93 8.16 -7.96
N VAL A 121 7.18 8.15 -7.47
CA VAL A 121 8.33 7.61 -8.21
C VAL A 121 8.12 6.14 -8.61
N VAL A 122 7.60 5.33 -7.70
CA VAL A 122 7.08 3.98 -7.98
C VAL A 122 5.59 4.13 -8.33
N GLY A 123 5.33 4.51 -9.57
CA GLY A 123 3.99 4.88 -10.05
C GLY A 123 3.29 3.86 -10.93
N ASP A 124 3.98 2.77 -11.29
CA ASP A 124 3.41 1.73 -12.13
C ASP A 124 3.98 0.34 -11.82
N VAL A 125 3.46 -0.67 -12.52
CA VAL A 125 3.88 -2.07 -12.41
C VAL A 125 5.35 -2.25 -12.78
N HIS A 126 5.82 -1.58 -13.82
CA HIS A 126 7.19 -1.73 -14.31
C HIS A 126 8.19 -1.16 -13.29
N ALA A 127 7.94 0.03 -12.77
CA ALA A 127 8.74 0.66 -11.72
C ALA A 127 8.81 -0.20 -10.46
N SER A 128 7.68 -0.82 -10.07
CA SER A 128 7.60 -1.71 -8.91
C SER A 128 8.46 -2.96 -9.09
N VAL A 129 8.35 -3.64 -10.23
CA VAL A 129 9.16 -4.84 -10.54
C VAL A 129 10.64 -4.48 -10.68
N LYS A 130 10.94 -3.35 -11.34
CA LYS A 130 12.31 -2.86 -11.51
C LYS A 130 12.97 -2.63 -10.15
N LEU A 131 12.27 -1.98 -9.22
CA LEU A 131 12.76 -1.76 -7.87
C LEU A 131 13.13 -3.07 -7.17
N LEU A 132 12.19 -4.03 -7.12
CA LEU A 132 12.41 -5.32 -6.45
C LEU A 132 13.61 -6.06 -7.03
N ARG A 133 13.82 -5.97 -8.35
CA ARG A 133 14.97 -6.56 -9.02
C ARG A 133 16.29 -5.83 -8.67
N GLU A 134 16.30 -4.50 -8.72
CA GLU A 134 17.50 -3.70 -8.44
C GLU A 134 17.90 -3.73 -6.97
N ARG A 135 16.93 -3.92 -6.08
CA ARG A 135 17.11 -3.99 -4.63
C ARG A 135 16.96 -5.40 -4.07
N ALA A 136 17.18 -6.41 -4.90
CA ALA A 136 17.10 -7.81 -4.50
C ALA A 136 18.03 -8.11 -3.31
N GLY A 137 17.50 -8.79 -2.29
CA GLY A 137 18.22 -9.07 -1.03
C GLY A 137 18.23 -7.90 -0.03
N GLY A 138 17.72 -6.73 -0.41
CA GLY A 138 17.50 -5.61 0.50
C GLY A 138 16.18 -5.72 1.30
N PRO A 139 15.96 -4.82 2.27
CA PRO A 139 14.79 -4.84 3.16
C PRO A 139 13.55 -4.20 2.52
N PHE A 140 13.38 -4.35 1.20
CA PHE A 140 12.36 -3.65 0.42
C PHE A 140 11.29 -4.60 -0.10
N GLU A 141 10.05 -4.19 0.03
CA GLU A 141 8.87 -4.96 -0.36
C GLU A 141 7.91 -4.07 -1.18
N ILE A 142 6.92 -4.68 -1.85
CA ILE A 142 5.84 -3.98 -2.56
C ILE A 142 4.49 -4.39 -1.98
N LEU A 143 3.64 -3.41 -1.68
CA LEU A 143 2.22 -3.59 -1.39
C LEU A 143 1.44 -3.47 -2.69
N LEU A 144 0.75 -4.53 -3.11
CA LEU A 144 -0.14 -4.44 -4.27
C LEU A 144 -1.43 -3.74 -3.84
N SER A 145 -1.59 -2.47 -4.24
CA SER A 145 -2.86 -1.76 -4.12
C SER A 145 -3.34 -1.28 -5.50
N PRO A 146 -4.32 -1.97 -6.11
CA PRO A 146 -4.75 -1.62 -7.46
C PRO A 146 -5.33 -0.22 -7.58
N SER A 147 -6.11 0.24 -6.60
CA SER A 147 -6.74 1.57 -6.62
C SER A 147 -5.73 2.71 -6.63
N ASP A 148 -4.63 2.61 -5.89
CA ASP A 148 -3.60 3.65 -5.85
C ASP A 148 -2.81 3.78 -7.17
N LEU A 149 -2.69 2.67 -7.90
CA LEU A 149 -2.01 2.60 -9.19
C LEU A 149 -2.89 3.06 -10.37
N LEU A 150 -4.18 3.29 -10.16
CA LEU A 150 -5.12 3.68 -11.20
C LEU A 150 -5.32 5.20 -11.22
N ALA A 151 -5.02 5.82 -12.35
CA ALA A 151 -5.45 7.18 -12.66
C ALA A 151 -6.89 7.19 -13.21
N PRO A 152 -7.64 8.30 -13.11
CA PRO A 152 -8.99 8.39 -13.66
C PRO A 152 -9.09 8.05 -15.16
N SER A 153 -8.06 8.38 -15.94
CA SER A 153 -8.01 8.07 -17.38
C SER A 153 -7.91 6.57 -17.69
N MET A 154 -7.53 5.74 -16.71
CA MET A 154 -7.35 4.30 -16.87
C MET A 154 -8.66 3.52 -16.69
N LEU A 155 -9.72 4.15 -16.17
CA LEU A 155 -10.99 3.48 -15.88
C LEU A 155 -11.64 2.85 -17.12
N ALA A 156 -11.41 3.42 -18.31
CA ALA A 156 -11.91 2.87 -19.57
C ALA A 156 -11.29 1.52 -19.95
N GLN A 157 -10.11 1.19 -19.41
CA GLN A 157 -9.36 -0.05 -19.66
C GLN A 157 -9.03 -0.76 -18.34
N LEU A 158 -9.90 -0.59 -17.34
CA LEU A 158 -9.67 -1.02 -15.96
C LEU A 158 -9.28 -2.50 -15.87
N GLU A 159 -10.00 -3.39 -16.55
CA GLU A 159 -9.76 -4.84 -16.46
C GLU A 159 -8.36 -5.23 -16.94
N ASP A 160 -7.91 -4.70 -18.08
CA ASP A 160 -6.58 -4.96 -18.64
C ASP A 160 -5.47 -4.48 -17.68
N HIS A 161 -5.69 -3.31 -17.07
CA HIS A 161 -4.77 -2.79 -16.06
C HIS A 161 -4.70 -3.70 -14.82
N LEU A 162 -5.84 -4.17 -14.32
CA LEU A 162 -5.89 -5.09 -13.18
C LEU A 162 -5.19 -6.42 -13.50
N ILE A 163 -5.49 -7.03 -14.64
CA ILE A 163 -4.84 -8.28 -15.07
C ILE A 163 -3.33 -8.11 -15.08
N ARG A 164 -2.83 -7.03 -15.67
CA ARG A 164 -1.39 -6.75 -15.72
C ARG A 164 -0.78 -6.51 -14.33
N MET A 165 -1.47 -5.78 -13.45
CA MET A 165 -1.01 -5.55 -12.08
C MET A 165 -0.86 -6.88 -11.32
N PHE A 166 -1.90 -7.71 -11.33
CA PHE A 166 -1.88 -8.98 -10.61
C PHE A 166 -0.89 -9.98 -11.20
N ALA A 167 -0.81 -10.10 -12.53
CA ALA A 167 0.12 -11.01 -13.19
C ALA A 167 1.59 -10.75 -12.83
N HIS A 168 1.97 -9.48 -12.63
CA HIS A 168 3.36 -9.10 -12.37
C HIS A 168 3.68 -8.85 -10.90
N LEU A 169 2.73 -8.30 -10.13
CA LEU A 169 2.96 -7.96 -8.72
C LEU A 169 2.37 -9.01 -7.77
N GLY A 170 1.32 -9.73 -8.16
CA GLY A 170 0.68 -10.75 -7.32
C GLY A 170 1.66 -11.79 -6.75
N PRO A 171 2.57 -12.37 -7.56
CA PRO A 171 3.52 -13.37 -7.09
C PRO A 171 4.60 -12.84 -6.12
N VAL A 172 4.81 -11.54 -6.06
CA VAL A 172 5.93 -10.91 -5.32
C VAL A 172 5.48 -9.89 -4.28
N ALA A 173 4.19 -9.58 -4.20
CA ALA A 173 3.64 -8.62 -3.26
C ALA A 173 3.69 -9.17 -1.83
N SER A 174 4.00 -8.31 -0.86
CA SER A 174 3.99 -8.71 0.55
C SER A 174 2.58 -8.78 1.15
N ALA A 175 1.63 -8.06 0.54
CA ALA A 175 0.19 -8.16 0.75
C ALA A 175 -0.55 -7.54 -0.43
N VAL A 176 -1.88 -7.73 -0.44
CA VAL A 176 -2.80 -7.00 -1.32
C VAL A 176 -3.66 -6.08 -0.47
N LEU A 177 -3.56 -4.76 -0.70
CA LEU A 177 -4.46 -3.78 -0.10
C LEU A 177 -5.64 -3.54 -1.06
N LEU A 178 -6.80 -4.06 -0.68
CA LEU A 178 -8.02 -3.93 -1.46
C LEU A 178 -8.89 -2.82 -0.87
N ILE A 179 -8.63 -1.62 -1.39
CA ILE A 179 -9.48 -0.44 -1.25
C ILE A 179 -10.13 -0.23 -2.62
N ASP A 180 -11.45 -0.10 -2.65
CA ASP A 180 -12.17 0.29 -3.87
C ASP A 180 -12.07 1.80 -4.08
N MET A 181 -12.48 2.29 -5.23
CA MET A 181 -12.49 3.72 -5.48
C MET A 181 -13.64 4.13 -6.40
N ALA A 182 -13.99 5.42 -6.35
CA ALA A 182 -14.96 6.01 -7.25
C ALA A 182 -14.55 7.44 -7.64
N PRO A 183 -14.89 7.89 -8.85
CA PRO A 183 -14.77 9.29 -9.22
C PRO A 183 -15.72 10.16 -8.37
N THR A 184 -15.31 11.38 -8.08
CA THR A 184 -16.10 12.40 -7.38
C THR A 184 -16.20 13.66 -8.22
N ALA A 185 -16.94 14.67 -7.73
CA ALA A 185 -17.01 15.98 -8.37
C ALA A 185 -15.63 16.68 -8.47
N GLU A 186 -14.67 16.31 -7.61
CA GLU A 186 -13.32 16.90 -7.60
C GLU A 186 -12.34 16.15 -8.51
N THR A 187 -12.67 14.93 -8.93
CA THR A 187 -11.79 14.10 -9.77
C THR A 187 -11.31 14.81 -11.04
N PRO A 188 -12.14 15.58 -11.78
CA PRO A 188 -11.65 16.33 -12.94
C PRO A 188 -10.65 17.46 -12.59
N VAL A 189 -10.67 17.94 -11.35
CA VAL A 189 -9.84 19.06 -10.87
C VAL A 189 -8.53 18.53 -10.31
N ASN A 190 -8.61 17.60 -9.38
CA ASN A 190 -7.44 17.08 -8.68
C ASN A 190 -6.85 15.86 -9.38
N GLY A 191 -7.56 15.19 -10.29
CA GLY A 191 -7.15 13.98 -10.99
C GLY A 191 -7.03 12.73 -10.10
N LEU A 192 -7.72 12.70 -8.96
CA LEU A 192 -7.70 11.62 -7.97
C LEU A 192 -9.07 10.92 -7.87
N LEU A 193 -9.04 9.65 -7.52
CA LEU A 193 -10.22 8.84 -7.22
C LEU A 193 -10.39 8.77 -5.70
N SER A 194 -11.64 8.81 -5.22
CA SER A 194 -11.90 8.75 -3.79
C SER A 194 -11.97 7.30 -3.32
N PRO A 195 -11.24 6.92 -2.26
CA PRO A 195 -11.25 5.56 -1.75
C PRO A 195 -12.56 5.20 -1.04
N CYS A 196 -13.01 3.96 -1.18
CA CYS A 196 -14.16 3.39 -0.48
C CYS A 196 -13.96 1.90 -0.22
N ARG A 197 -14.91 1.25 0.47
CA ARG A 197 -14.78 -0.19 0.79
C ARG A 197 -14.96 -1.04 -0.46
N ALA A 198 -14.39 -2.25 -0.44
CA ALA A 198 -14.53 -3.21 -1.52
C ALA A 198 -16.02 -3.44 -1.85
N GLY A 199 -16.43 -3.10 -3.08
CA GLY A 199 -17.79 -3.28 -3.58
C GLY A 199 -18.68 -2.05 -3.48
N GLU A 200 -18.13 -0.92 -3.01
CA GLU A 200 -18.82 0.37 -3.00
C GLU A 200 -18.36 1.28 -4.14
N GLY A 201 -17.31 0.90 -4.87
CA GLY A 201 -16.73 1.68 -5.95
C GLY A 201 -16.90 1.02 -7.31
N VAL A 202 -15.92 1.24 -8.18
CA VAL A 202 -15.96 0.81 -9.58
C VAL A 202 -15.08 -0.42 -9.86
N LEU A 203 -14.33 -0.93 -8.88
CA LEU A 203 -13.50 -2.10 -9.09
C LEU A 203 -14.36 -3.36 -9.31
N PRO A 204 -14.09 -4.16 -10.37
CA PRO A 204 -14.85 -5.38 -10.66
C PRO A 204 -14.46 -6.51 -9.69
N LEU A 205 -15.17 -6.60 -8.55
CA LEU A 205 -14.83 -7.55 -7.47
C LEU A 205 -14.75 -9.01 -7.92
N THR A 206 -15.62 -9.45 -8.84
CA THR A 206 -15.57 -10.82 -9.38
C THR A 206 -14.28 -11.08 -10.15
N LEU A 207 -13.77 -10.09 -10.88
CA LEU A 207 -12.46 -10.20 -11.54
C LEU A 207 -11.34 -10.18 -10.50
N LEU A 208 -11.38 -9.27 -9.53
CA LEU A 208 -10.38 -9.21 -8.46
C LEU A 208 -10.27 -10.54 -7.69
N ALA A 209 -11.40 -11.16 -7.33
CA ALA A 209 -11.42 -12.45 -6.66
C ALA A 209 -10.68 -13.53 -7.49
N LYS A 210 -10.92 -13.58 -8.81
CA LYS A 210 -10.21 -14.49 -9.73
C LYS A 210 -8.73 -14.19 -9.77
N LEU A 211 -8.34 -12.92 -9.96
CA LEU A 211 -6.94 -12.51 -10.05
C LEU A 211 -6.17 -12.79 -8.76
N ILE A 212 -6.80 -12.59 -7.60
CA ILE A 212 -6.23 -12.93 -6.29
C ILE A 212 -6.00 -14.44 -6.18
N ALA A 213 -6.99 -15.24 -6.56
CA ALA A 213 -6.88 -16.70 -6.52
C ALA A 213 -5.82 -17.25 -7.49
N GLU A 214 -5.67 -16.61 -8.66
CA GLU A 214 -4.78 -17.06 -9.74
C GLU A 214 -3.33 -16.63 -9.52
N TYR A 215 -3.08 -15.36 -9.17
CA TYR A 215 -1.74 -14.77 -9.20
C TYR A 215 -1.11 -14.55 -7.83
N VAL A 216 -1.90 -14.54 -6.75
CA VAL A 216 -1.41 -14.16 -5.43
C VAL A 216 -1.27 -15.40 -4.55
N PRO A 217 -0.07 -15.68 -3.98
CA PRO A 217 0.14 -16.83 -3.10
C PRO A 217 -0.87 -16.87 -1.94
N VAL A 218 -1.25 -18.08 -1.52
CA VAL A 218 -2.34 -18.29 -0.54
C VAL A 218 -2.02 -17.74 0.85
N GLU A 219 -0.74 -17.69 1.18
CA GLU A 219 -0.17 -17.14 2.40
C GLU A 219 -0.08 -15.61 2.38
N THR A 220 -0.16 -14.99 1.20
CA THR A 220 -0.06 -13.53 1.05
C THR A 220 -1.33 -12.87 1.61
N PRO A 221 -1.21 -11.99 2.62
CA PRO A 221 -2.35 -11.36 3.25
C PRO A 221 -3.16 -10.47 2.30
N VAL A 222 -4.46 -10.41 2.56
CA VAL A 222 -5.35 -9.37 2.01
C VAL A 222 -5.74 -8.41 3.12
N ILE A 223 -5.57 -7.12 2.86
CA ILE A 223 -5.89 -6.02 3.77
C ILE A 223 -7.14 -5.31 3.23
N LEU A 224 -8.15 -5.16 4.09
CA LEU A 224 -9.44 -4.52 3.78
C LEU A 224 -9.67 -3.28 4.65
N LEU A 225 -10.56 -2.39 4.22
CA LEU A 225 -11.05 -1.32 5.09
C LEU A 225 -11.99 -1.88 6.17
N PRO A 226 -12.06 -1.26 7.36
CA PRO A 226 -13.00 -1.64 8.41
C PRO A 226 -14.48 -1.49 8.00
N GLY A 227 -15.33 -2.34 8.58
CA GLY A 227 -16.78 -2.33 8.37
C GLY A 227 -17.25 -3.21 7.21
N ALA A 228 -18.55 -3.54 7.16
CA ALA A 228 -19.17 -4.41 6.13
C ALA A 228 -18.38 -5.71 5.83
N MET A 229 -17.70 -6.27 6.83
CA MET A 229 -16.68 -7.30 6.62
C MET A 229 -17.19 -8.56 5.93
N ALA A 230 -18.37 -9.05 6.33
CA ALA A 230 -18.96 -10.23 5.71
C ALA A 230 -19.26 -10.00 4.21
N GLN A 231 -19.68 -8.79 3.85
CA GLN A 231 -19.95 -8.43 2.46
C GLN A 231 -18.67 -8.33 1.64
N GLN A 232 -17.66 -7.60 2.14
CA GLN A 232 -16.36 -7.48 1.46
C GLN A 232 -15.70 -8.84 1.24
N ARG A 233 -15.70 -9.70 2.27
CA ARG A 233 -15.16 -11.06 2.19
C ARG A 233 -15.94 -11.96 1.23
N GLY A 234 -17.27 -11.95 1.33
CA GLY A 234 -18.13 -12.75 0.47
C GLY A 234 -17.95 -12.40 -1.01
N ALA A 235 -17.84 -11.11 -1.33
CA ALA A 235 -17.64 -10.65 -2.70
C ALA A 235 -16.25 -10.98 -3.28
N LEU A 236 -15.24 -11.17 -2.41
CA LEU A 236 -13.88 -11.53 -2.80
C LEU A 236 -13.58 -13.04 -2.68
N GLY A 237 -14.52 -13.84 -2.17
CA GLY A 237 -14.31 -15.27 -1.92
C GLY A 237 -13.29 -15.58 -0.81
N LEU A 238 -13.21 -14.74 0.22
CA LEU A 238 -12.20 -14.80 1.31
C LEU A 238 -12.72 -15.35 2.65
#